data_AF-A0A392RMM4-F1
#
_entry.id   AF-A0A392RMM4-F1
#
_cell.length_a   1.000
_cell.length_b   1.000
_cell.length_c   1.000
_cell.angle_alpha   90.00
_cell.angle_beta   90.00
_cell.angle_gamma   90.00
#
_symmetry.space_group_name_H-M   'P 1'
#
loop_
_entity.id
_entity.type
_entity.pdbx_description
1 polymer ?
#
loop_
_entity_poly.entity_id
_entity_poly.type
_entity_poly.pdbx_seq_one_letter_code
_entity_poly.pdbx_strand_id
1 'polypeptide(L)' 'MALYEALYVRRCQTPLCWYQNGESMIVGPEMVHQTTDKVKQIRERMKATQDRQKSYADKRRRPLEFEAG' A
#
# COMPACT_ATOMS: atom_id res chain seq x y z
N MET A 1 -25.90 -22.42 20.83
CA MET A 1 -25.73 -21.36 19.81
C MET A 1 -24.70 -20.40 20.34
N ALA A 2 -23.50 -20.46 19.77
CA ALA A 2 -22.32 -19.80 20.33
C ALA A 2 -22.32 -18.30 19.94
N LEU A 3 -21.86 -17.45 20.86
CA LEU A 3 -21.83 -15.99 20.71
C LEU A 3 -21.09 -15.52 19.43
N TYR A 4 -20.15 -16.31 18.92
CA TYR A 4 -19.40 -15.95 17.71
C TYR A 4 -20.26 -16.01 16.45
N GLU A 5 -21.23 -16.93 16.36
CA GLU A 5 -22.11 -17.04 15.19
C GLU A 5 -23.02 -15.81 15.09
N ALA A 6 -23.55 -15.30 16.20
CA ALA A 6 -24.35 -14.07 16.23
C ALA A 6 -23.58 -12.83 15.74
N LEU A 7 -22.25 -12.79 15.90
CA LEU A 7 -21.40 -11.69 15.44
C LEU A 7 -21.15 -11.72 13.92
N TYR A 8 -21.07 -12.91 13.31
CA TYR A 8 -20.76 -13.09 11.89
C TYR A 8 -21.99 -13.37 11.00
N VAL A 9 -23.19 -13.52 11.56
CA VAL A 9 -24.45 -13.73 10.80
C VAL A 9 -24.88 -12.48 10.02
N ARG A 10 -24.32 -11.30 10.33
CA ARG A 10 -24.39 -10.15 9.42
C ARG A 10 -23.25 -10.25 8.42
N ARG A 11 -23.57 -10.22 7.12
CA ARG A 11 -22.60 -10.00 6.05
C ARG A 11 -21.75 -8.78 6.44
N CYS A 12 -20.50 -9.00 6.84
CA CYS A 12 -19.58 -7.93 7.17
C CYS A 12 -19.43 -7.07 5.91
N GLN A 13 -20.06 -5.89 5.91
CA GLN A 13 -19.77 -4.87 4.91
C GLN A 13 -18.43 -4.25 5.29
N THR A 14 -17.35 -4.93 4.93
CA THR A 14 -16.02 -4.31 4.90
C THR A 14 -16.11 -3.08 3.97
N PRO A 15 -15.39 -1.97 4.22
CA PRO A 15 -15.42 -0.80 3.33
C PRO A 15 -15.10 -1.11 1.86
N LEU A 16 -14.41 -2.24 1.61
CA LEU A 16 -14.20 -2.82 0.27
C LEU A 16 -15.51 -3.21 -0.45
N CYS A 17 -16.60 -3.39 0.27
CA CYS A 17 -17.90 -3.83 -0.24
C CYS A 17 -18.87 -2.66 -0.51
N TRP A 18 -18.41 -1.41 -0.39
CA TRP A 18 -19.09 -0.21 -0.85
C TRP A 18 -18.90 0.02 -2.36
N TYR A 19 -19.01 -1.04 -3.17
CA TYR A 19 -19.20 -0.84 -4.60
C TYR A 19 -20.67 -0.47 -4.78
N GLN A 20 -20.94 0.83 -4.71
CA GLN A 20 -22.24 1.39 -4.99
C GLN A 20 -22.50 1.20 -6.49
N ASN A 21 -23.22 0.13 -6.81
CA ASN A 21 -23.68 -0.21 -8.14
C ASN A 21 -24.33 1.01 -8.82
N GLY A 22 -23.93 1.31 -10.06
CA GLY A 22 -24.76 2.14 -10.95
C GLY A 22 -24.01 2.94 -11.99
N GLU A 23 -22.74 3.24 -11.76
CA GLU A 23 -21.90 3.85 -12.78
C GLU A 23 -20.64 3.00 -12.87
N SER A 24 -20.66 2.02 -13.79
CA SER A 24 -19.45 1.75 -14.55
C SER A 24 -19.14 3.05 -15.30
N MET A 25 -18.65 4.06 -14.57
CA MET A 25 -18.23 5.32 -15.13
C MET A 25 -17.27 4.88 -16.22
N ILE A 26 -17.60 5.27 -17.44
CA ILE A 26 -16.72 5.09 -18.58
C ILE A 26 -15.53 6.00 -18.25
N VAL A 27 -14.63 5.50 -17.40
CA VAL A 27 -13.40 6.16 -17.04
C VAL A 27 -12.61 6.10 -18.33
N GLY A 28 -12.62 7.21 -19.06
CA GLY A 28 -11.94 7.30 -20.34
C GLY A 28 -10.48 6.82 -20.20
N PRO A 29 -9.88 6.27 -21.26
CA PRO A 29 -8.51 5.74 -21.22
C PRO A 29 -7.51 6.72 -20.60
N GLU A 30 -7.72 8.02 -20.84
CA GLU A 30 -6.94 9.12 -20.28
C GLU A 30 -6.92 9.12 -18.75
N MET A 31 -8.09 8.97 -18.09
CA MET A 31 -8.14 8.94 -16.63
C MET A 31 -7.46 7.68 -16.08
N VAL A 32 -7.62 6.53 -16.75
CA VAL A 32 -6.92 5.29 -16.36
C VAL A 32 -5.41 5.48 -16.42
N HIS A 33 -4.89 6.07 -17.50
CA HIS A 33 -3.47 6.38 -17.65
C HIS A 33 -2.98 7.32 -16.54
N GLN A 34 -3.69 8.43 -16.30
CA GLN A 34 -3.34 9.37 -15.24
C GLN A 34 -3.32 8.72 -13.84
N THR A 35 -4.29 7.86 -13.52
CA THR A 35 -4.25 7.11 -12.24
C THR A 35 -3.11 6.10 -12.20
N THR A 36 -2.80 5.43 -13.31
CA THR A 36 -1.70 4.47 -13.39
C THR A 36 -0.35 5.14 -13.15
N ASP A 37 -0.14 6.31 -13.74
CA ASP A 37 1.08 7.10 -13.56
C ASP A 37 1.24 7.59 -12.11
N LYS A 38 0.14 8.05 -11.50
CA LYS A 38 0.13 8.42 -10.07
C LYS A 38 0.45 7.23 -9.18
N VAL A 39 -0.12 6.05 -9.46
CA VAL A 39 0.18 4.81 -8.72
C VAL A 39 1.64 4.41 -8.87
N LYS A 40 2.20 4.52 -10.09
CA LYS A 40 3.63 4.26 -10.34
C LYS A 40 4.52 5.20 -9.54
N GLN A 41 4.22 6.50 -9.56
CA GLN A 41 4.97 7.50 -8.78
C GLN A 41 4.93 7.21 -7.27
N ILE A 42 3.77 6.82 -6.73
CA ILE A 42 3.65 6.45 -5.31
C ILE A 42 4.50 5.21 -5.00
N ARG A 43 4.47 4.19 -5.84
CA ARG A 43 5.30 2.98 -5.68
C ARG A 43 6.80 3.30 -5.69
N GLU A 44 7.25 4.14 -6.61
CA GLU A 44 8.65 4.56 -6.69
C GLU A 44 9.09 5.31 -5.42
N ARG A 45 8.25 6.24 -4.91
CA ARG A 45 8.53 6.98 -3.67
C ARG A 45 8.57 6.07 -2.44
N MET A 46 7.66 5.10 -2.35
CA MET A 46 7.66 4.11 -1.28
C MET A 46 8.92 3.25 -1.32
N LYS A 47 9.30 2.76 -2.51
CA LYS A 47 10.51 1.96 -2.69
C LYS A 47 11.77 2.75 -2.33
N ALA A 48 11.90 3.98 -2.81
CA ALA A 48 13.03 4.85 -2.46
C ALA A 48 13.16 5.08 -0.94
N THR A 49 12.02 5.26 -0.25
CA THR A 49 12.00 5.39 1.21
C THR A 49 12.46 4.11 1.90
N GLN A 50 11.95 2.95 1.47
CA GLN A 50 12.35 1.64 2.00
C GLN A 50 13.84 1.36 1.77
N ASP A 51 14.36 1.64 0.57
CA ASP A 51 15.76 1.46 0.23
C ASP A 51 16.68 2.35 1.07
N ARG A 52 16.28 3.60 1.34
CA ARG A 52 17.00 4.51 2.26
C ARG A 52 17.04 3.97 3.69
N GLN A 53 15.88 3.54 4.20
CA GLN A 53 15.77 2.93 5.53
C GLN A 53 16.65 1.69 5.65
N LYS A 54 16.60 0.81 4.64
CA LYS A 54 17.41 -0.40 4.55
C LYS A 54 18.90 -0.08 4.51
N SER A 55 19.32 0.87 3.67
CA SER A 55 20.72 1.31 3.58
C SER A 55 21.25 1.82 4.94
N TYR A 56 20.45 2.60 5.66
CA TYR A 56 20.82 3.07 7.00
C TYR A 56 20.95 1.92 8.00
N ALA A 57 19.97 1.01 8.03
CA ALA A 57 19.99 -0.15 8.90
C ALA A 57 21.17 -1.09 8.59
N ASP A 58 21.44 -1.35 7.32
CA ASP A 58 22.51 -2.24 6.86
C ASP A 58 23.90 -1.65 7.18
N LYS A 59 24.09 -0.33 6.99
CA LYS A 59 25.33 0.37 7.39
C LYS A 59 25.58 0.32 8.89
N ARG A 60 24.51 0.37 9.71
CA ARG A 60 24.63 0.26 11.18
C ARG A 60 24.72 -1.17 11.70
N ARG A 61 24.41 -2.17 10.88
CA ARG A 61 24.58 -3.60 11.20
C ARG A 61 25.97 -4.12 10.87
N ARG A 62 26.67 -3.51 9.90
CA ARG A 62 28.07 -3.83 9.60
C ARG A 62 28.99 -3.09 10.58
N PRO A 63 30.11 -3.69 11.03
CA PRO A 63 31.10 -2.95 11.81
C PRO A 63 31.58 -1.75 11.00
N LEU A 64 31.50 -0.56 11.60
CA LEU A 64 31.98 0.68 11.00
C LEU A 64 33.51 0.67 11.05
N GLU A 65 34.13 0.49 9.90
CA GLU A 65 35.57 0.71 9.73
C GLU A 65 35.80 2.21 9.50
N PHE A 66 36.46 2.85 10.45
CA PHE A 66 36.91 4.23 10.34
C PHE A 66 38.41 4.21 10.06
N GLU A 67 38.89 4.99 9.08
CA GLU A 67 40.32 5.25 8.99
C GLU A 67 40.72 6.17 10.14
N ALA A 68 41.71 5.73 10.93
CA ALA A 68 42.34 6.57 11.93
C ALA A 68 43.18 7.63 11.20
N GLY A 69 42.90 8.90 11.51
CA GLY A 69 43.67 10.04 10.99
C GLY A 69 45.09 10.11 11.55
#